data_AF-A0A9W7YWU3-F1
#
_entry.id   AF-A0A9W7YWU3-F1
#
_cell.length_a   1.000
_cell.length_b   1.000
_cell.length_c   1.000
_cell.angle_alpha   90.00
_cell.angle_beta   90.00
_cell.angle_gamma   90.00
#
_symmetry.space_group_name_H-M   'P 1'
#
loop_
_entity.id
_entity.type
_entity.pdbx_description
1 polymer ?
#
loop_
_entity_poly.entity_id
_entity_poly.type
_entity_poly.pdbx_seq_one_letter_code
_entity_poly.pdbx_strand_id
1 'polypeptide(L)'
;IFESDALKVKNFGIWLRYDSRSGTHNMYKEYRETTRAAAVETCYQDMAARHRARFSSVQIIRVATVKASDVRRPYIQQLIQPNLKFPLPHRVQRPATKAARSLLIAQRPSTFY
;
A
#
# COMPACT_ATOMS: atom_id res chain seq x y z
N ILE A 1 -14.50 -13.00 7.91
CA ILE A 1 -14.43 -13.37 6.47
C ILE A 1 -12.97 -13.60 6.14
N PHE A 2 -12.62 -14.78 5.65
CA PHE A 2 -11.26 -15.10 5.21
C PHE A 2 -11.21 -15.06 3.68
N GLU A 3 -10.06 -14.68 3.12
CA GLU A 3 -9.86 -14.71 1.67
C GLU A 3 -9.61 -16.13 1.18
N SER A 4 -10.15 -16.45 0.00
CA SER A 4 -9.94 -17.77 -0.63
C SER A 4 -8.46 -18.03 -0.93
N ASP A 5 -7.80 -17.03 -1.51
CA ASP A 5 -6.43 -17.13 -1.99
C ASP A 5 -5.60 -15.97 -1.45
N ALA A 6 -5.09 -16.12 -0.22
CA ALA A 6 -4.29 -15.09 0.45
C ALA A 6 -2.84 -15.03 -0.05
N LEU A 7 -2.37 -16.02 -0.82
CA LEU A 7 -1.01 -16.04 -1.38
C LEU A 7 -0.90 -15.29 -2.71
N LYS A 8 -2.04 -14.98 -3.34
CA LYS A 8 -2.07 -14.34 -4.66
C LYS A 8 -2.38 -12.85 -4.53
N VAL A 9 -1.52 -12.04 -5.14
CA VAL A 9 -1.74 -10.59 -5.24
C VAL A 9 -2.92 -10.29 -6.16
N LYS A 10 -3.82 -9.43 -5.70
CA LYS A 10 -5.03 -8.98 -6.41
C LYS A 10 -5.07 -7.46 -6.44
N ASN A 11 -5.85 -6.89 -7.35
CA ASN A 11 -6.15 -5.47 -7.35
C ASN A 11 -7.53 -5.27 -6.73
N PHE A 12 -7.66 -4.33 -5.81
CA PHE A 12 -8.90 -4.00 -5.12
C PHE A 12 -9.29 -2.56 -5.41
N GLY A 13 -10.53 -2.38 -5.87
CA GLY A 13 -11.19 -1.09 -5.94
C GLY A 13 -12.00 -0.86 -4.67
N ILE A 14 -11.83 0.30 -4.06
CA ILE A 14 -12.51 0.72 -2.84
C ILE A 14 -13.26 2.01 -3.14
N TRP A 15 -14.58 1.94 -3.03
CA TRP A 15 -15.46 3.10 -3.05
C TRP A 15 -15.70 3.52 -1.61
N LEU A 16 -15.38 4.76 -1.30
CA LEU A 16 -15.51 5.30 0.04
C LEU A 16 -16.15 6.68 -0.01
N ARG A 17 -16.86 7.00 1.06
CA ARG A 17 -17.24 8.36 1.41
C ARG A 17 -16.36 8.78 2.57
N TYR A 18 -15.90 10.01 2.58
CA TYR A 18 -15.20 10.55 3.74
C TYR A 18 -15.61 11.99 4.02
N ASP A 19 -15.54 12.36 5.30
CA ASP A 19 -15.80 13.70 5.76
C ASP A 19 -14.48 14.47 5.87
N SER A 20 -14.38 15.54 5.09
CA SER A 20 -13.31 16.53 5.17
C SER A 20 -13.69 17.67 6.13
N ARG A 21 -12.81 18.65 6.27
CA ARG A 21 -13.11 19.87 7.06
C ARG A 21 -14.20 20.73 6.44
N SER A 22 -14.48 20.56 5.15
CA SER A 22 -15.39 21.41 4.39
C SER A 22 -16.67 20.70 3.94
N GLY A 23 -16.73 19.38 4.05
CA GLY A 23 -17.91 18.62 3.64
C GLY A 23 -17.62 17.14 3.40
N THR A 24 -18.61 16.44 2.87
CA THR A 24 -18.55 14.99 2.65
C THR A 24 -18.26 14.68 1.19
N HIS A 25 -17.26 13.87 0.91
CA HIS A 25 -16.79 13.58 -0.45
C HIS A 25 -16.78 12.08 -0.73
N ASN A 26 -17.19 11.71 -1.94
CA ASN A 26 -17.04 10.36 -2.45
C ASN A 26 -15.68 10.23 -3.16
N MET A 27 -14.99 9.12 -2.90
CA MET A 27 -13.73 8.77 -3.54
C MET A 27 -13.74 7.32 -4.00
N TYR A 28 -12.96 7.08 -5.03
CA TYR A 28 -12.59 5.75 -5.48
C TYR A 28 -11.08 5.60 -5.39
N LYS A 29 -10.57 4.59 -4.70
CA LYS A 29 -9.13 4.29 -4.62
C LYS A 29 -8.88 2.84 -4.98
N GLU A 30 -7.69 2.59 -5.54
CA GLU A 30 -7.26 1.25 -5.92
C GLU A 30 -5.97 0.89 -5.20
N TYR A 31 -5.90 -0.35 -4.72
CA TYR A 31 -4.75 -0.91 -4.02
C TYR A 31 -4.42 -2.30 -4.56
N ARG A 32 -3.15 -2.69 -4.46
CA ARG A 32 -2.66 -4.00 -4.90
C ARG A 32 -2.15 -4.75 -3.68
N GLU A 33 -2.95 -5.71 -3.23
CA GLU A 33 -2.74 -6.42 -1.96
C GLU A 33 -3.13 -7.90 -2.08
N THR A 34 -2.79 -8.70 -1.08
CA THR A 34 -3.17 -10.12 -1.03
C THR A 34 -4.60 -10.33 -0.53
N THR A 35 -5.11 -9.44 0.33
CA THR A 35 -6.44 -9.60 0.95
C THR A 35 -7.27 -8.32 0.95
N ARG A 36 -8.61 -8.44 1.02
CA ARG A 36 -9.50 -7.29 1.16
C ARG A 36 -9.23 -6.51 2.45
N ALA A 37 -8.94 -7.20 3.55
CA ALA A 37 -8.64 -6.57 4.84
C ALA A 37 -7.37 -5.70 4.75
N ALA A 38 -6.28 -6.24 4.17
CA ALA A 38 -5.05 -5.49 3.95
C ALA A 38 -5.28 -4.28 3.02
N ALA A 39 -6.06 -4.44 1.95
CA ALA A 39 -6.41 -3.33 1.06
C ALA A 39 -7.18 -2.21 1.78
N VAL A 40 -8.08 -2.58 2.69
CA VAL A 40 -8.83 -1.62 3.53
C VAL A 40 -7.91 -0.94 4.55
N GLU A 41 -6.99 -1.67 5.18
CA GLU A 41 -5.99 -1.11 6.09
C GLU A 41 -5.09 -0.10 5.39
N THR A 42 -4.52 -0.46 4.24
CA THR A 42 -3.74 0.44 3.39
C THR A 42 -4.57 1.65 2.98
N CYS A 43 -5.88 1.47 2.74
CA CYS A 43 -6.77 2.60 2.45
C CYS A 43 -6.92 3.56 3.62
N TYR A 44 -7.08 3.06 4.84
CA TYR A 44 -7.14 3.91 6.03
C TYR A 44 -5.82 4.66 6.25
N GLN A 45 -4.68 4.00 6.10
CA GLN A 45 -3.37 4.64 6.20
C GLN A 45 -3.17 5.73 5.14
N ASP A 46 -3.57 5.47 3.90
CA ASP A 46 -3.49 6.44 2.82
C ASP A 46 -4.41 7.65 3.07
N MET A 47 -5.64 7.42 3.51
CA MET A 47 -6.58 8.49 3.86
C MET A 47 -6.08 9.35 5.04
N ALA A 48 -5.44 8.73 6.03
CA ALA A 48 -4.81 9.44 7.13
C ALA A 48 -3.61 10.28 6.67
N ALA A 49 -2.73 9.74 5.82
CA ALA A 49 -1.53 10.43 5.37
C ALA A 49 -1.82 11.57 4.38
N ARG A 50 -2.62 11.30 3.34
CA ARG A 50 -2.85 12.26 2.24
C ARG A 50 -3.97 13.24 2.53
N HIS A 51 -5.01 12.81 3.25
CA HIS A 51 -6.20 13.62 3.47
C HIS A 51 -6.44 13.95 4.95
N ARG A 52 -5.57 13.50 5.85
CA ARG A 52 -5.71 13.70 7.31
C ARG A 52 -7.06 13.22 7.83
N ALA A 53 -7.65 12.24 7.17
CA ALA A 53 -8.93 11.68 7.56
C ALA A 53 -8.72 10.73 8.75
N ARG A 54 -9.58 10.85 9.75
CA ARG A 54 -9.63 9.90 10.86
C ARG A 54 -10.42 8.67 10.44
N PHE A 55 -10.16 7.53 11.08
CA PHE A 55 -10.90 6.29 10.85
C PHE A 55 -12.43 6.49 10.92
N SER A 56 -12.89 7.22 11.94
CA SER A 56 -14.31 7.53 12.16
C SER A 56 -14.95 8.37 11.06
N SER A 57 -14.15 9.09 10.28
CA SER A 57 -14.61 9.99 9.21
C SER A 57 -14.60 9.31 7.84
N VAL A 58 -14.24 8.02 7.74
CA VAL A 58 -14.18 7.28 6.48
C VAL A 58 -15.17 6.13 6.51
N GLN A 59 -16.12 6.16 5.59
CA GLN A 59 -17.10 5.11 5.38
C GLN A 59 -16.80 4.36 4.08
N ILE A 60 -16.60 3.05 4.16
CA ILE A 60 -16.40 2.20 3.00
C ILE A 60 -17.77 1.78 2.47
N ILE A 61 -18.04 2.10 1.21
CA ILE A 61 -19.30 1.79 0.52
C ILE A 61 -19.20 0.40 -0.11
N ARG A 62 -18.09 0.13 -0.81
CA ARG A 62 -17.88 -1.13 -1.52
C ARG A 62 -16.38 -1.44 -1.62
N VAL A 63 -16.06 -2.73 -1.54
CA VAL A 63 -14.74 -3.27 -1.89
C VAL A 63 -14.94 -4.37 -2.92
N ALA A 64 -14.26 -4.27 -4.06
CA ALA A 64 -14.34 -5.29 -5.11
C ALA A 64 -12.96 -5.58 -5.70
N THR A 65 -12.74 -6.81 -6.14
CA THR A 65 -11.56 -7.17 -6.94
C THR A 65 -11.71 -6.62 -8.36
N VAL A 66 -10.66 -6.00 -8.87
CA VAL A 66 -10.63 -5.36 -10.20
C VAL A 66 -9.66 -6.15 -11.09
N LYS A 67 -10.05 -6.41 -12.35
CA LYS A 67 -9.17 -7.07 -13.32
C LYS A 67 -8.01 -6.14 -13.70
N ALA A 68 -6.88 -6.71 -14.11
CA ALA A 68 -5.70 -5.94 -14.52
C ALA A 68 -5.98 -4.91 -15.64
N SER A 69 -6.87 -5.24 -16.58
CA SER A 69 -7.30 -4.36 -17.67
C SER A 69 -8.10 -3.14 -17.22
N ASP A 70 -8.81 -3.27 -16.09
CA ASP A 70 -9.82 -2.30 -15.66
C ASP A 70 -9.27 -1.35 -14.59
N VAL A 71 -7.98 -1.50 -14.22
CA VAL A 71 -7.28 -0.63 -13.26
C VAL A 71 -7.11 0.76 -13.88
N ARG A 72 -7.55 1.78 -13.15
CA ARG A 72 -7.54 3.17 -13.63
C ARG A 72 -6.46 4.03 -12.99
N ARG A 73 -5.88 3.60 -11.85
CA ARG A 73 -4.90 4.40 -11.11
C ARG A 73 -3.48 4.21 -11.66
N PRO A 74 -2.79 5.29 -12.14
CA PRO A 74 -1.48 5.17 -12.80
C PRO A 74 -0.41 4.48 -11.93
N TYR A 75 -0.44 4.74 -10.62
CA TYR A 75 0.53 4.16 -9.68
C TYR A 75 0.37 2.66 -9.47
N ILE A 76 -0.81 2.08 -9.76
CA ILE A 76 -1.03 0.62 -9.80
C ILE A 76 -0.74 0.08 -11.21
N GLN A 77 -1.10 0.83 -12.26
CA GLN A 77 -0.85 0.41 -13.66
C GLN A 77 0.64 0.12 -13.92
N GLN A 78 1.56 0.94 -13.39
CA GLN A 78 3.00 0.70 -13.51
C GLN A 78 3.46 -0.63 -12.88
N LEU A 79 2.75 -1.12 -11.86
CA LEU A 79 3.12 -2.34 -11.11
C LEU A 79 2.59 -3.63 -11.75
N ILE A 80 1.68 -3.52 -12.72
CA ILE A 80 1.04 -4.67 -13.39
C ILE A 80 1.86 -5.12 -14.61
N GLN A 81 2.83 -4.32 -15.06
CA GLN A 81 3.64 -4.62 -16.24
C GLN A 81 4.39 -5.96 -16.11
N PRO A 82 4.33 -6.83 -17.12
CA PRO A 82 5.11 -8.06 -17.12
C PRO A 82 6.61 -7.74 -17.15
N ASN A 83 7.42 -8.55 -16.47
CA ASN A 83 8.87 -8.40 -16.40
C ASN A 83 9.35 -7.05 -15.81
N LEU A 84 8.56 -6.43 -14.92
CA LEU A 84 8.96 -5.23 -14.21
C LEU A 84 10.25 -5.46 -13.41
N LYS A 85 11.26 -4.63 -13.69
CA LYS A 85 12.54 -4.59 -12.96
C LYS A 85 12.80 -3.15 -12.53
N PHE A 86 13.31 -2.99 -11.31
CA PHE A 86 13.74 -1.69 -10.81
C PHE A 86 15.06 -1.86 -10.04
N PRO A 87 16.03 -0.95 -10.21
CA PRO A 87 17.25 -0.98 -9.43
C PRO A 87 16.95 -0.63 -7.97
N LEU A 88 17.81 -1.06 -7.05
CA LEU A 88 17.80 -0.66 -5.65
C LEU A 88 18.99 0.28 -5.38
N PRO A 89 18.89 1.58 -5.76
CA PRO A 89 20.03 2.50 -5.72
C PRO A 89 20.51 2.82 -4.30
N HIS A 90 19.65 2.65 -3.29
CA HIS A 90 19.97 2.91 -1.90
C HIS A 90 19.40 1.80 -1.00
N ARG A 91 20.28 0.91 -0.53
CA ARG A 91 19.96 -0.20 0.35
C ARG A 91 20.46 0.11 1.76
N VAL A 92 19.51 0.30 2.68
CA VAL A 92 19.83 0.42 4.11
C VAL A 92 20.11 -0.97 4.67
N GLN A 93 21.35 -1.20 5.10
CA GLN A 93 21.72 -2.45 5.77
C GLN A 93 21.05 -2.49 7.16
N ARG A 94 20.14 -3.45 7.34
CA ARG A 94 19.47 -3.68 8.63
C ARG A 94 19.96 -5.01 9.20
N PRO A 95 20.45 -5.04 10.45
CA PRO A 95 20.86 -6.28 11.09
C PRO A 95 19.65 -7.22 11.25
N ALA A 96 19.87 -8.53 11.08
CA ALA A 96 18.80 -9.53 11.11
C ALA A 96 18.10 -9.61 12.48
N THR A 97 18.81 -9.31 13.56
CA THR A 97 18.27 -9.28 14.92
C THR A 97 18.61 -7.97 15.63
N LYS A 98 17.78 -7.59 16.60
CA LYS A 98 18.03 -6.39 17.42
C LYS A 98 19.33 -6.48 18.22
N ALA A 99 19.69 -7.68 18.69
CA ALA A 99 20.93 -7.93 19.41
C ALA A 99 22.18 -7.72 18.55
N ALA A 100 22.09 -7.98 17.24
CA ALA A 100 23.17 -7.76 16.29
C ALA A 100 23.30 -6.29 15.84
N ARG A 101 22.48 -5.37 16.35
CA ARG A 101 22.57 -3.95 16.02
C ARG A 101 23.69 -3.30 16.82
N SER A 102 24.77 -2.94 16.15
CA SER A 102 25.89 -2.21 16.76
C SER A 102 25.72 -0.70 16.61
N LEU A 103 26.21 0.04 17.62
CA LEU A 103 26.33 1.51 17.56
C LEU A 103 27.58 1.94 16.78
N LEU A 104 28.65 1.15 16.86
CA LEU A 104 29.92 1.37 16.18
C LEU A 104 30.16 0.24 15.19
N ILE A 105 30.69 0.58 14.02
CA ILE A 105 31.00 -0.36 12.95
C ILE A 105 32.40 -0.03 12.44
N ALA A 106 33.27 -1.03 12.32
CA ALA A 106 34.66 -0.84 11.92
C ALA A 106 34.80 -0.41 10.44
N GLN A 107 33.85 -0.81 9.60
CA GLN A 107 33.84 -0.52 8.17
C GLN A 107 32.66 0.39 7.79
N ARG A 108 32.89 1.27 6.81
CA ARG A 108 31.84 2.15 6.29
C ARG A 108 30.82 1.31 5.50
N PRO A 109 29.51 1.43 5.80
CA PRO A 109 28.50 0.70 5.05
C PRO A 109 28.40 1.25 3.62
N SER A 110 28.23 0.37 2.64
CA SER A 110 27.83 0.75 1.28
C SER A 110 26.32 0.57 1.10
N THR A 111 25.69 1.54 0.45
CA THR A 111 24.25 1.52 0.13
C THR A 111 23.97 1.09 -1.30
N PHE A 112 25.00 0.91 -2.12
CA PHE A 112 24.94 0.47 -3.51
C PHE A 112 25.95 -0.64 -3.77
N TYR A 113 25.66 -1.48 -4.77
CA TYR A 113 26.53 -2.55 -5.29
C TYR A 113 26.36 -2.60 -6.81
#